data_AF-A0A4Q1UUS0-F1
#
_entry.id   AF-A0A4Q1UUS0-F1
#
_cell.length_a   1.000
_cell.length_b   1.000
_cell.length_c   1.000
_cell.angle_alpha   90.00
_cell.angle_beta   90.00
_cell.angle_gamma   90.00
#
_symmetry.space_group_name_H-M   'P 1'
#
loop_
_entity.id
_entity.type
_entity.pdbx_description
1 polymer ?
#
loop_
_entity_poly.entity_id
_entity_poly.type
_entity_poly.pdbx_seq_one_letter_code
_entity_poly.pdbx_strand_id
1 'polypeptide(L)'
;MSAVRLLAETATLNHAVLIREDGDSAIFAVQPALASGAPGSKFLIEITRVGETVKAREVKPDRLPSFCPERHINFDGSFCLFWAEIEPHTIDNHEAAAGWWGKLVIFLLRQDTAAVLRSWPGKADARAHGPEAARLQVVAEFNASNLGKTLITSLREDRFSTVEKRVNNERRVRLLLDGKRLLSVVRKDRRVMTLRQRCKCGVGNRPISACSDHAKVLADFALALDGWRKAEQMFFDSFKNSTLKCCGTMDNCPLADLLGLQMNEAA
;
A
#
# COMPACT_ATOMS: atom_id res chain seq x y z
N MET A 1 19.23 9.15 -22.06
CA MET A 1 19.90 8.68 -20.82
C MET A 1 19.01 7.61 -20.21
N SER A 2 19.54 6.49 -19.73
CA SER A 2 18.70 5.42 -19.16
C SER A 2 18.29 5.74 -17.71
N ALA A 3 17.16 5.19 -17.26
CA ALA A 3 16.72 5.29 -15.87
C ALA A 3 17.77 4.79 -14.88
N VAL A 4 18.42 3.66 -15.18
CA VAL A 4 19.50 3.08 -14.37
C VAL A 4 20.68 4.06 -14.27
N ARG A 5 21.01 4.75 -15.36
CA ARG A 5 22.09 5.75 -15.35
C ARG A 5 21.77 6.96 -14.48
N LEU A 6 20.54 7.47 -14.56
CA LEU A 6 20.07 8.57 -13.70
C LEU A 6 20.09 8.18 -12.21
N LEU A 7 19.72 6.94 -11.90
CA LEU A 7 19.81 6.40 -10.54
C LEU A 7 21.26 6.29 -10.07
N ALA A 8 22.18 5.86 -10.94
CA ALA A 8 23.61 5.80 -10.65
C ALA A 8 24.21 7.17 -10.33
N GLU A 9 23.88 8.20 -11.13
CA GLU A 9 24.37 9.57 -10.93
C GLU A 9 23.85 10.21 -9.63
N THR A 10 22.67 9.80 -9.17
CA THR A 10 22.02 10.34 -7.97
C THR A 10 22.21 9.45 -6.73
N ALA A 11 22.86 8.30 -6.84
CA ALA A 11 22.95 7.29 -5.79
C ALA A 11 23.54 7.83 -4.47
N THR A 12 24.70 8.51 -4.55
CA THR A 12 25.42 8.99 -3.35
C THR A 12 24.60 10.00 -2.55
N LEU A 13 23.86 10.87 -3.24
CA LEU A 13 22.98 11.86 -2.60
C LEU A 13 21.78 11.20 -1.90
N ASN A 14 21.51 9.93 -2.21
CA ASN A 14 20.36 9.17 -1.75
C ASN A 14 20.77 7.93 -0.93
N HIS A 15 21.90 8.00 -0.22
CA HIS A 15 22.37 6.94 0.67
C HIS A 15 22.67 5.59 -0.03
N ALA A 16 23.02 5.64 -1.31
CA ALA A 16 23.38 4.49 -2.11
C ALA A 16 24.77 4.67 -2.73
N VAL A 17 25.50 3.57 -2.90
CA VAL A 17 26.78 3.53 -3.60
C VAL A 17 26.66 2.52 -4.74
N LEU A 18 26.95 2.95 -5.96
CA LEU A 18 27.02 2.07 -7.12
C LEU A 18 28.18 1.07 -6.95
N ILE A 19 27.87 -0.22 -7.03
CA ILE A 19 28.85 -1.31 -6.96
C ILE A 19 29.22 -1.80 -8.36
N ARG A 20 28.19 -1.99 -9.21
CA ARG A 20 28.36 -2.47 -10.59
C ARG A 20 27.21 -1.94 -11.45
N GLU A 21 27.52 -1.50 -12.66
CA GLU A 21 26.54 -1.16 -13.70
C GLU A 21 26.74 -2.12 -14.88
N ASP A 22 25.64 -2.62 -15.43
CA ASP A 22 25.62 -3.53 -16.57
C ASP A 22 24.40 -3.20 -17.45
N GLY A 23 24.55 -2.14 -18.26
CA GLY A 23 23.56 -1.67 -19.21
C GLY A 23 22.21 -1.33 -18.58
N ASP A 24 21.26 -2.25 -18.70
CA ASP A 24 19.89 -2.13 -18.17
C ASP A 24 19.77 -2.58 -16.70
N SER A 25 20.87 -2.93 -16.04
CA SER A 25 20.88 -3.30 -14.62
C SER A 25 22.03 -2.67 -13.85
N ALA A 26 21.88 -2.49 -12.55
CA ALA A 26 22.95 -2.06 -11.66
C ALA A 26 22.75 -2.60 -10.25
N ILE A 27 23.87 -2.84 -9.55
CA ILE A 27 23.89 -3.26 -8.15
C ILE A 27 24.35 -2.07 -7.30
N PHE A 28 23.59 -1.79 -6.25
CA PHE A 28 23.84 -0.72 -5.30
C PHE A 28 23.99 -1.27 -3.89
N ALA A 29 24.96 -0.74 -3.15
CA ALA A 29 24.95 -0.83 -1.69
C ALA A 29 24.12 0.33 -1.14
N VAL A 30 22.94 0.03 -0.60
CA VAL A 30 22.01 1.04 -0.06
C VAL A 30 22.03 0.95 1.45
N GLN A 31 22.23 2.08 2.13
CA GLN A 31 22.25 2.16 3.58
C GLN A 31 21.46 3.37 4.07
N PRO A 32 20.13 3.23 4.25
CA PRO A 32 19.28 4.30 4.75
C PRO A 32 19.80 4.90 6.06
N ALA A 33 19.65 6.21 6.24
CA ALA A 33 19.86 6.84 7.54
C ALA A 33 18.63 6.67 8.42
N LEU A 34 18.83 6.34 9.70
CA LEU A 34 17.78 6.34 10.71
C LEU A 34 17.36 7.78 11.03
N ALA A 35 16.22 7.95 11.71
CA ALA A 35 15.75 9.27 12.16
C ALA A 35 16.78 10.01 13.05
N SER A 36 17.64 9.28 13.76
CA SER A 36 18.77 9.80 14.54
C SER A 36 19.97 10.27 13.70
N GLY A 37 19.95 10.08 12.37
CA GLY A 37 21.10 10.31 11.49
C GLY A 37 22.13 9.18 11.45
N ALA A 38 22.10 8.28 12.43
CA ALA A 38 22.91 7.05 12.42
C ALA A 38 22.62 6.17 11.19
N PRO A 39 23.62 5.47 10.64
CA PRO A 39 23.42 4.57 9.51
C PRO A 39 22.55 3.36 9.93
N GLY A 40 21.57 3.02 9.11
CA GLY A 40 20.73 1.84 9.25
C GLY A 40 21.37 0.57 8.66
N SER A 41 20.54 -0.45 8.43
CA SER A 41 20.95 -1.69 7.77
C SER A 41 21.47 -1.41 6.35
N LYS A 42 22.53 -2.14 5.97
CA LYS A 42 23.07 -2.13 4.61
C LYS A 42 22.45 -3.26 3.79
N PHE A 43 21.91 -2.91 2.62
CA PHE A 43 21.31 -3.83 1.65
C PHE A 43 22.09 -3.81 0.34
N LEU A 44 22.21 -4.97 -0.31
CA LEU A 44 22.69 -5.05 -1.69
C LEU A 44 21.48 -5.16 -2.61
N ILE A 45 21.20 -4.10 -3.34
CA ILE A 45 20.00 -3.97 -4.17
C ILE A 45 20.38 -4.06 -5.64
N GLU A 46 19.79 -4.99 -6.36
CA GLU A 46 19.79 -5.02 -7.82
C GLU A 46 18.62 -4.17 -8.32
N ILE A 47 18.91 -3.25 -9.23
CA ILE A 47 17.92 -2.44 -9.95
C ILE A 47 18.01 -2.78 -11.43
N THR A 48 16.90 -3.19 -12.03
CA THR A 48 16.82 -3.60 -13.43
C THR A 48 15.73 -2.82 -14.15
N ARG A 49 16.03 -2.31 -15.34
CA ARG A 49 15.07 -1.62 -16.20
C ARG A 49 14.02 -2.61 -16.72
N VAL A 50 12.76 -2.18 -16.68
CA VAL A 50 11.62 -2.89 -17.28
C VAL A 50 10.76 -1.86 -18.02
N GLY A 51 10.91 -1.80 -19.35
CA GLY A 51 10.31 -0.75 -20.18
C GLY A 51 10.78 0.64 -19.77
N GLU A 52 9.85 1.51 -19.41
CA GLU A 52 10.12 2.90 -18.95
C GLU A 52 10.27 3.01 -17.43
N THR A 53 10.30 1.88 -16.73
CA THR A 53 10.39 1.81 -15.26
C THR A 53 11.57 0.97 -14.82
N VAL A 54 11.76 0.83 -13.51
CA VAL A 54 12.75 -0.07 -12.91
C VAL A 54 12.10 -0.96 -11.86
N LYS A 55 12.61 -2.18 -11.72
CA LYS A 55 12.36 -3.06 -10.58
C LYS A 55 13.58 -3.05 -9.66
N ALA A 56 13.35 -3.17 -8.36
CA ALA A 56 14.40 -3.34 -7.37
C ALA A 56 14.17 -4.62 -6.57
N ARG A 57 15.23 -5.34 -6.23
CA ARG A 57 15.21 -6.50 -5.33
C ARG A 57 16.54 -6.62 -4.56
N GLU A 58 16.55 -7.37 -3.47
CA GLU A 58 17.81 -7.75 -2.84
C GLU A 58 18.56 -8.74 -3.75
N VAL A 59 19.87 -8.54 -3.95
CA VAL A 59 20.70 -9.42 -4.80
C VAL A 59 20.62 -10.87 -4.32
N LYS A 60 20.64 -11.06 -3.00
CA LYS A 60 20.35 -12.31 -2.31
C LYS A 60 19.41 -11.98 -1.15
N PRO A 61 18.40 -12.81 -0.85
CA PRO A 61 17.47 -12.59 0.25
C PRO A 61 18.13 -12.86 1.62
N ASP A 62 19.22 -12.14 1.91
CA ASP A 62 20.01 -12.31 3.12
C ASP A 62 19.36 -11.59 4.32
N ARG A 63 18.70 -10.45 4.07
CA ARG A 63 18.02 -9.65 5.11
C ARG A 63 16.51 -9.66 4.96
N LEU A 64 16.04 -9.74 3.73
CA LEU A 64 14.62 -9.73 3.40
C LEU A 64 14.17 -11.14 3.02
N PRO A 65 12.94 -11.55 3.37
CA PRO A 65 12.42 -12.81 2.87
C PRO A 65 12.34 -12.77 1.35
N SER A 66 12.57 -13.89 0.68
CA SER A 66 12.47 -14.01 -0.78
C SER A 66 11.08 -13.66 -1.32
N PHE A 67 10.06 -13.81 -0.50
CA PHE A 67 8.66 -13.47 -0.79
C PHE A 67 7.92 -13.13 0.50
N CYS A 68 7.17 -12.02 0.50
CA CYS A 68 6.25 -11.68 1.58
C CYS A 68 5.35 -10.51 1.16
N PRO A 69 4.06 -10.75 0.80
CA PRO A 69 3.16 -9.68 0.41
C PRO A 69 2.96 -8.64 1.50
N GLU A 70 2.85 -9.07 2.76
CA GLU A 70 2.75 -8.18 3.94
C GLU A 70 4.00 -7.32 4.16
N ARG A 71 5.16 -7.72 3.61
CA ARG A 71 6.37 -6.89 3.56
C ARG A 71 6.58 -6.28 2.17
N HIS A 72 5.57 -6.30 1.31
CA HIS A 72 5.61 -5.75 -0.05
C HIS A 72 6.75 -6.31 -0.91
N ILE A 73 7.04 -7.61 -0.79
CA ILE A 73 8.02 -8.34 -1.60
C ILE A 73 7.26 -9.36 -2.47
N ASN A 74 7.35 -9.16 -3.78
CA ASN A 74 6.71 -9.98 -4.81
C ASN A 74 7.37 -11.35 -4.94
N PHE A 75 6.73 -12.25 -5.68
CA PHE A 75 7.23 -13.62 -5.86
C PHE A 75 8.61 -13.70 -6.55
N ASP A 76 8.92 -12.77 -7.44
CA ASP A 76 10.23 -12.67 -8.10
C ASP A 76 11.29 -11.98 -7.21
N GLY A 77 10.99 -11.73 -5.94
CA GLY A 77 11.81 -11.00 -4.97
C GLY A 77 11.77 -9.47 -5.17
N SER A 78 11.08 -8.97 -6.18
CA SER A 78 11.01 -7.52 -6.43
C SER A 78 10.16 -6.80 -5.39
N PHE A 79 10.51 -5.55 -5.11
CA PHE A 79 9.81 -4.72 -4.15
C PHE A 79 8.61 -4.04 -4.79
N CYS A 80 7.47 -4.10 -4.12
CA CYS A 80 6.31 -3.29 -4.43
C CYS A 80 6.47 -1.91 -3.77
N LEU A 81 7.26 -1.03 -4.39
CA LEU A 81 7.55 0.31 -3.85
C LEU A 81 6.38 1.29 -3.99
N PHE A 82 5.57 1.13 -5.04
CA PHE A 82 4.40 1.95 -5.35
C PHE A 82 3.53 1.27 -6.42
N TRP A 83 2.33 1.83 -6.66
CA TRP A 83 1.42 1.37 -7.70
C TRP A 83 1.79 1.94 -9.04
N ALA A 84 2.60 1.24 -9.84
CA ALA A 84 2.99 1.72 -11.17
C ALA A 84 1.78 2.04 -12.09
N GLU A 85 0.64 1.36 -11.89
CA GLU A 85 -0.59 1.59 -12.68
C GLU A 85 -1.30 2.90 -12.33
N ILE A 86 -1.15 3.41 -11.10
CA ILE A 86 -1.84 4.62 -10.62
C ILE A 86 -0.86 5.79 -10.49
N GLU A 87 0.40 5.48 -10.20
CA GLU A 87 1.53 6.40 -10.11
C GLU A 87 2.65 5.93 -11.06
N PRO A 88 2.48 6.04 -12.40
CA PRO A 88 3.59 5.78 -13.31
C PRO A 88 4.75 6.70 -12.96
N HIS A 89 5.88 6.12 -12.55
CA HIS A 89 7.10 6.87 -12.23
C HIS A 89 8.16 6.54 -13.26
N THR A 90 8.06 7.23 -14.40
CA THR A 90 9.17 7.28 -15.36
C THR A 90 10.33 8.03 -14.72
N ILE A 91 11.54 7.49 -14.84
CA ILE A 91 12.76 8.12 -14.35
C ILE A 91 13.48 8.72 -15.57
N ASP A 92 13.09 9.95 -15.92
CA ASP A 92 13.61 10.67 -17.09
C ASP A 92 14.49 11.88 -16.72
N ASN A 93 14.56 12.22 -15.42
CA ASN A 93 15.37 13.31 -14.89
C ASN A 93 15.85 13.02 -13.45
N HIS A 94 16.72 13.89 -12.92
CA HIS A 94 17.30 13.71 -11.57
C HIS A 94 16.28 13.87 -10.44
N GLU A 95 15.24 14.69 -10.60
CA GLU A 95 14.18 14.84 -9.60
C GLU A 95 13.33 13.56 -9.50
N ALA A 96 12.96 12.98 -10.64
CA ALA A 96 12.27 11.69 -10.70
C ALA A 96 13.13 10.56 -10.10
N ALA A 97 14.44 10.56 -10.36
CA ALA A 97 15.37 9.62 -9.76
C ALA A 97 15.45 9.78 -8.23
N ALA A 98 15.54 11.01 -7.72
CA ALA A 98 15.52 11.30 -6.29
C ALA A 98 14.20 10.88 -5.63
N GLY A 99 13.07 11.14 -6.28
CA GLY A 99 11.76 10.68 -5.82
C GLY A 99 11.67 9.16 -5.73
N TRP A 100 12.19 8.45 -6.72
CA TRP A 100 12.26 6.99 -6.71
C TRP A 100 13.16 6.46 -5.58
N TRP A 101 14.37 7.03 -5.42
CA TRP A 101 15.27 6.68 -4.33
C TRP A 101 14.62 6.90 -2.96
N GLY A 102 13.93 8.02 -2.76
CA GLY A 102 13.18 8.30 -1.54
C GLY A 102 12.18 7.19 -1.20
N LYS A 103 11.44 6.68 -2.21
CA LYS A 103 10.53 5.54 -2.02
C LYS A 103 11.27 4.27 -1.59
N LEU A 104 12.38 3.94 -2.25
CA LEU A 104 13.19 2.77 -1.89
C LEU A 104 13.77 2.88 -0.47
N VAL A 105 14.33 4.03 -0.10
CA VAL A 105 14.92 4.27 1.23
C VAL A 105 13.86 4.16 2.32
N ILE A 106 12.68 4.77 2.14
CA ILE A 106 11.55 4.64 3.07
C ILE A 106 11.11 3.18 3.17
N PHE A 107 11.01 2.46 2.06
CA PHE A 107 10.67 1.05 2.04
C PHE A 107 11.67 0.23 2.87
N LEU A 108 12.98 0.41 2.70
CA LEU A 108 14.01 -0.33 3.44
C LEU A 108 13.98 -0.02 4.94
N LEU A 109 13.74 1.23 5.35
CA LEU A 109 13.54 1.57 6.77
C LEU A 109 12.30 0.89 7.35
N ARG A 110 11.22 0.78 6.56
CA ARG A 110 10.02 0.04 6.96
C ARG A 110 10.27 -1.45 7.05
N GLN A 111 11.17 -2.02 6.24
CA GLN A 111 11.58 -3.43 6.36
C GLN A 111 12.23 -3.71 7.72
N ASP A 112 13.20 -2.89 8.13
CA ASP A 112 13.86 -3.04 9.43
C ASP A 112 12.83 -2.92 10.58
N THR A 113 11.95 -1.93 10.49
CA THR A 113 10.91 -1.73 11.51
C THR A 113 9.91 -2.90 11.53
N ALA A 114 9.50 -3.41 10.37
CA ALA A 114 8.60 -4.56 10.25
C ALA A 114 9.23 -5.83 10.82
N ALA A 115 10.54 -6.03 10.65
CA ALA A 115 11.26 -7.17 11.22
C ALA A 115 11.24 -7.15 12.76
N VAL A 116 11.32 -5.95 13.37
CA VAL A 116 11.25 -5.77 14.83
C VAL A 116 9.81 -5.87 15.34
N LEU A 117 8.87 -5.13 14.72
CA LEU A 117 7.48 -5.06 15.16
C LEU A 117 6.64 -6.27 14.71
N ARG A 118 7.19 -7.12 13.85
CA ARG A 118 6.51 -8.27 13.22
C ARG A 118 5.15 -7.90 12.59
N SER A 119 5.04 -6.65 12.16
CA SER A 119 3.86 -6.02 11.58
C SER A 119 4.30 -4.84 10.73
N TRP A 120 3.58 -4.58 9.63
CA TRP A 120 4.00 -3.54 8.69
C TRP A 120 3.80 -2.16 9.33
N PRO A 121 4.84 -1.33 9.47
CA PRO A 121 4.74 -0.03 10.11
C PRO A 121 3.93 0.93 9.24
N GLY A 122 3.06 1.69 9.90
CA GLY A 122 2.23 2.67 9.21
C GLY A 122 1.27 2.02 8.22
N LYS A 123 0.41 1.09 8.67
CA LYS A 123 -0.69 0.54 7.85
C LYS A 123 -1.50 1.63 7.12
N ALA A 124 -1.63 2.79 7.75
CA ALA A 124 -2.14 4.04 7.18
C ALA A 124 -1.54 4.41 5.81
N ASP A 125 -0.23 4.21 5.68
CA ASP A 125 0.61 4.56 4.54
C ASP A 125 1.07 3.30 3.80
N ALA A 126 0.54 2.13 4.18
CA ALA A 126 0.74 0.88 3.49
C ALA A 126 -0.14 0.89 2.25
N ARG A 127 0.45 0.44 1.15
CA ARG A 127 -0.20 0.42 -0.14
C ARG A 127 -0.98 -0.90 -0.26
N ALA A 128 -2.23 -0.83 -0.69
CA ALA A 128 -3.16 -1.96 -0.77
C ALA A 128 -2.79 -3.04 -1.80
N HIS A 129 -2.70 -4.31 -1.41
CA HIS A 129 -2.20 -5.39 -2.26
C HIS A 129 -3.03 -5.64 -3.52
N GLY A 130 -2.39 -5.45 -4.68
CA GLY A 130 -2.97 -5.70 -5.99
C GLY A 130 -3.71 -4.50 -6.59
N PRO A 131 -3.91 -4.48 -7.93
CA PRO A 131 -4.32 -3.29 -8.65
C PRO A 131 -5.72 -2.79 -8.29
N GLU A 132 -6.70 -3.69 -8.10
CA GLU A 132 -8.05 -3.26 -7.74
C GLU A 132 -8.12 -2.74 -6.29
N ALA A 133 -7.39 -3.36 -5.36
CA ALA A 133 -7.31 -2.88 -3.98
C ALA A 133 -6.68 -1.49 -3.92
N ALA A 134 -5.57 -1.28 -4.65
CA ALA A 134 -4.91 0.01 -4.83
C ALA A 134 -5.86 1.09 -5.38
N ARG A 135 -6.59 0.78 -6.46
CA ARG A 135 -7.55 1.71 -7.08
C ARG A 135 -8.62 2.15 -6.08
N LEU A 136 -9.13 1.20 -5.29
CA LEU A 136 -10.16 1.45 -4.30
C LEU A 136 -9.63 2.20 -3.08
N GLN A 137 -8.39 1.93 -2.65
CA GLN A 137 -7.69 2.72 -1.63
C GLN A 137 -7.59 4.19 -2.04
N VAL A 138 -7.14 4.48 -3.27
CA VAL A 138 -7.01 5.86 -3.77
C VAL A 138 -8.36 6.58 -3.79
N VAL A 139 -9.43 5.90 -4.23
CA VAL A 139 -10.79 6.47 -4.19
C VAL A 139 -11.23 6.71 -2.74
N ALA A 140 -10.94 5.81 -1.81
CA ALA A 140 -11.29 5.99 -0.39
C ALA A 140 -10.53 7.16 0.24
N GLU A 141 -9.22 7.28 0.01
CA GLU A 141 -8.38 8.37 0.52
C GLU A 141 -8.79 9.73 -0.05
N PHE A 142 -9.08 9.79 -1.36
CA PHE A 142 -9.57 11.01 -2.02
C PHE A 142 -10.90 11.48 -1.42
N ASN A 143 -11.88 10.59 -1.31
CA ASN A 143 -13.20 10.95 -0.76
C ASN A 143 -13.12 11.28 0.74
N ALA A 144 -12.30 10.58 1.52
CA ALA A 144 -12.07 10.91 2.92
C ALA A 144 -11.45 12.30 3.08
N SER A 145 -10.50 12.67 2.22
CA SER A 145 -9.88 13.99 2.20
C SER A 145 -10.89 15.10 1.88
N ASN A 146 -11.79 14.87 0.92
CA ASN A 146 -12.88 15.81 0.58
C ASN A 146 -13.90 15.98 1.70
N LEU A 147 -14.02 14.99 2.60
CA LEU A 147 -14.86 15.08 3.80
C LEU A 147 -14.12 15.68 5.00
N GLY A 148 -12.86 16.10 4.84
CA GLY A 148 -12.12 16.86 5.83
C GLY A 148 -11.16 16.04 6.70
N LYS A 149 -10.29 16.79 7.41
CA LYS A 149 -9.12 16.26 8.11
C LYS A 149 -9.44 15.11 9.07
N THR A 150 -10.50 15.24 9.87
CA THR A 150 -10.89 14.18 10.81
C THR A 150 -11.17 12.86 10.11
N LEU A 151 -11.80 12.88 8.93
CA LEU A 151 -12.19 11.66 8.24
C LEU A 151 -10.98 10.94 7.64
N ILE A 152 -10.07 11.67 6.98
CA ILE A 152 -8.83 11.09 6.45
C ILE A 152 -7.90 10.60 7.57
N THR A 153 -7.83 11.30 8.71
CA THR A 153 -7.09 10.83 9.88
C THR A 153 -7.67 9.51 10.42
N SER A 154 -9.00 9.41 10.58
CA SER A 154 -9.62 8.16 11.03
C SER A 154 -9.45 7.00 10.03
N LEU A 155 -9.32 7.29 8.73
CA LEU A 155 -9.00 6.27 7.72
C LEU A 155 -7.57 5.76 7.90
N ARG A 156 -6.62 6.67 8.06
CA ARG A 156 -5.21 6.36 8.33
C ARG A 156 -5.02 5.57 9.62
N GLU A 157 -5.79 5.88 10.65
CA GLU A 157 -5.78 5.13 11.92
C GLU A 157 -6.49 3.76 11.86
N ASP A 158 -6.95 3.32 10.69
CA ASP A 158 -7.71 2.06 10.46
C ASP A 158 -8.95 1.92 11.37
N ARG A 159 -9.64 3.04 11.64
CA ARG A 159 -10.79 3.07 12.56
C ARG A 159 -12.14 2.82 11.90
N PHE A 160 -12.19 2.88 10.57
CA PHE A 160 -13.41 2.57 9.84
C PHE A 160 -13.58 1.07 9.70
N SER A 161 -14.81 0.58 9.69
CA SER A 161 -15.13 -0.78 9.23
C SER A 161 -16.36 -0.77 8.32
N THR A 162 -16.55 -1.82 7.51
CA THR A 162 -17.73 -1.96 6.66
C THR A 162 -18.44 -3.28 6.92
N VAL A 163 -19.76 -3.26 6.88
CA VAL A 163 -20.60 -4.47 6.98
C VAL A 163 -21.65 -4.44 5.90
N GLU A 164 -21.65 -5.45 5.03
CA GLU A 164 -22.70 -5.62 4.04
C GLU A 164 -23.90 -6.37 4.63
N LYS A 165 -25.12 -5.88 4.36
CA LYS A 165 -26.37 -6.57 4.70
C LYS A 165 -27.33 -6.58 3.52
N ARG A 166 -28.14 -7.64 3.42
CA ARG A 166 -29.27 -7.71 2.50
C ARG A 166 -30.55 -7.35 3.24
N VAL A 167 -31.30 -6.36 2.74
CA VAL A 167 -32.60 -5.93 3.31
C VAL A 167 -33.55 -5.70 2.14
N ASN A 168 -34.73 -6.34 2.14
CA ASN A 168 -35.71 -6.23 1.05
C ASN A 168 -35.10 -6.44 -0.34
N ASN A 169 -34.25 -7.48 -0.46
CA ASN A 169 -33.51 -7.79 -1.69
C ASN A 169 -32.45 -6.76 -2.15
N GLU A 170 -32.21 -5.68 -1.39
CA GLU A 170 -31.16 -4.71 -1.65
C GLU A 170 -29.89 -4.99 -0.83
N ARG A 171 -28.72 -4.91 -1.48
CA ARG A 171 -27.42 -4.94 -0.80
C ARG A 171 -27.09 -3.55 -0.27
N ARG A 172 -26.83 -3.47 1.03
CA ARG A 172 -26.53 -2.23 1.76
C ARG A 172 -25.18 -2.36 2.45
N VAL A 173 -24.31 -1.39 2.24
CA VAL A 173 -23.03 -1.29 2.94
C VAL A 173 -23.21 -0.33 4.11
N ARG A 174 -22.98 -0.82 5.33
CA ARG A 174 -22.90 0.02 6.53
C ARG A 174 -21.47 0.49 6.67
N LEU A 175 -21.28 1.79 6.85
CA LEU A 175 -20.00 2.38 7.25
C LEU A 175 -20.01 2.57 8.76
N LEU A 176 -18.98 2.05 9.43
CA LEU A 176 -18.79 2.13 10.86
C LEU A 176 -17.49 2.86 11.16
N LEU A 177 -17.45 3.60 12.27
CA LEU A 177 -16.26 4.20 12.84
C LEU A 177 -16.19 3.75 14.30
N ASP A 178 -15.09 3.12 14.70
CA ASP A 178 -14.92 2.50 16.03
C ASP A 178 -16.09 1.58 16.39
N GLY A 179 -16.55 0.77 15.42
CA GLY A 179 -17.69 -0.14 15.58
C GLY A 179 -19.07 0.55 15.63
N LYS A 180 -19.14 1.88 15.61
CA LYS A 180 -20.41 2.63 15.61
C LYS A 180 -20.83 2.99 14.19
N ARG A 181 -22.08 2.68 13.84
CA ARG A 181 -22.61 2.99 12.50
C ARG A 181 -22.66 4.50 12.26
N LEU A 182 -21.95 4.96 11.22
CA LEU A 182 -22.04 6.32 10.71
C LEU A 182 -23.19 6.49 9.72
N LEU A 183 -23.30 5.59 8.73
CA LEU A 183 -24.33 5.63 7.70
C LEU A 183 -24.50 4.28 7.00
N SER A 184 -25.52 4.18 6.15
CA SER A 184 -25.74 3.05 5.25
C SER A 184 -25.87 3.56 3.82
N VAL A 185 -25.29 2.81 2.88
CA VAL A 185 -25.34 3.08 1.44
C VAL A 185 -26.01 1.91 0.73
N VAL A 186 -27.00 2.19 -0.13
CA VAL A 186 -27.55 1.20 -1.06
C VAL A 186 -26.55 1.04 -2.19
N ARG A 187 -26.01 -0.18 -2.37
CA ARG A 187 -24.90 -0.43 -3.30
C ARG A 187 -25.28 -0.19 -4.75
N LYS A 188 -26.48 -0.64 -5.17
CA LYS A 188 -26.97 -0.51 -6.55
C LYS A 188 -27.11 0.96 -6.96
N ASP A 189 -27.75 1.76 -6.12
CA ASP A 189 -28.05 3.17 -6.42
C ASP A 189 -26.92 4.12 -6.02
N ARG A 190 -25.86 3.61 -5.38
CA ARG A 190 -24.79 4.41 -4.76
C ARG A 190 -25.34 5.53 -3.86
N ARG A 191 -26.36 5.22 -3.06
CA ARG A 191 -27.17 6.23 -2.36
C ARG A 191 -27.09 6.08 -0.85
N VAL A 192 -26.79 7.18 -0.16
CA VAL A 192 -26.90 7.26 1.31
C VAL A 192 -28.37 7.21 1.73
N MET A 193 -28.70 6.35 2.69
CA MET A 193 -30.09 6.10 3.08
C MET A 193 -30.76 7.26 3.83
N THR A 194 -30.06 7.87 4.79
CA THR A 194 -30.63 8.91 5.66
C THR A 194 -29.95 10.23 5.39
N LEU A 195 -30.47 11.02 4.45
CA LEU A 195 -29.86 12.29 4.05
C LEU A 195 -30.09 13.43 5.08
N ARG A 196 -31.10 13.31 5.93
CA ARG A 196 -31.42 14.31 6.97
C ARG A 196 -30.49 14.27 8.19
N GLN A 197 -29.64 13.24 8.32
CA GLN A 197 -28.67 13.19 9.42
C GLN A 197 -27.57 14.25 9.22
N ARG A 198 -26.91 14.64 10.31
CA ARG A 198 -25.75 15.55 10.28
C ARG A 198 -24.65 15.02 9.35
N CYS A 199 -24.16 15.89 8.46
CA CYS A 199 -23.04 15.60 7.58
C CYS A 199 -21.76 15.27 8.37
N LYS A 200 -20.91 14.39 7.83
CA LYS A 200 -19.67 13.94 8.48
C LYS A 200 -18.44 14.75 8.07
N CYS A 201 -18.63 15.89 7.40
CA CYS A 201 -17.52 16.68 6.85
C CYS A 201 -16.79 17.58 7.86
N GLY A 202 -17.22 17.58 9.13
CA GLY A 202 -16.69 18.50 10.16
C GLY A 202 -17.13 19.96 10.02
N VAL A 203 -17.73 20.37 8.88
CA VAL A 203 -18.14 21.76 8.63
C VAL A 203 -19.62 21.98 8.96
N GLY A 204 -19.88 22.74 10.02
CA GLY A 204 -21.22 23.14 10.44
C GLY A 204 -22.07 21.99 10.99
N ASN A 205 -23.37 22.27 11.18
CA ASN A 205 -24.34 21.31 11.71
C ASN A 205 -25.45 20.97 10.71
N ARG A 206 -25.16 21.08 9.41
CA ARG A 206 -26.13 20.87 8.33
C ARG A 206 -26.37 19.38 8.02
N PRO A 207 -27.58 19.02 7.56
CA PRO A 207 -27.85 17.68 7.08
C PRO A 207 -27.03 17.36 5.82
N ILE A 208 -26.80 16.06 5.54
CA ILE A 208 -26.10 15.61 4.33
C ILE A 208 -26.75 16.18 3.06
N SER A 209 -28.09 16.22 3.00
CA SER A 209 -28.83 16.77 1.85
C SER A 209 -28.58 18.24 1.54
N ALA A 210 -28.09 19.02 2.51
CA ALA A 210 -27.80 20.46 2.35
C ALA A 210 -26.29 20.74 2.30
N CYS A 211 -25.46 19.70 2.19
CA CYS A 211 -24.02 19.80 2.29
C CYS A 211 -23.35 19.46 0.97
N SER A 212 -23.56 20.31 -0.05
CA SER A 212 -22.99 20.10 -1.39
C SER A 212 -23.29 18.69 -1.93
N ASP A 213 -22.31 18.07 -2.57
CA ASP A 213 -22.29 16.72 -3.10
C ASP A 213 -21.87 15.66 -2.06
N HIS A 214 -21.80 15.98 -0.77
CA HIS A 214 -21.28 15.06 0.25
C HIS A 214 -22.08 13.76 0.37
N ALA A 215 -23.35 13.73 -0.06
CA ALA A 215 -24.09 12.48 -0.17
C ALA A 215 -23.41 11.48 -1.12
N LYS A 216 -22.93 11.96 -2.27
CA LYS A 216 -22.20 11.17 -3.26
C LYS A 216 -20.81 10.80 -2.74
N VAL A 217 -20.06 11.77 -2.21
CA VAL A 217 -18.72 11.54 -1.64
C VAL A 217 -18.75 10.50 -0.52
N LEU A 218 -19.74 10.56 0.39
CA LEU A 218 -19.93 9.55 1.45
C LEU A 218 -20.30 8.17 0.90
N ALA A 219 -21.12 8.12 -0.16
CA ALA A 219 -21.46 6.86 -0.81
C ALA A 219 -20.24 6.23 -1.46
N ASP A 220 -19.47 7.02 -2.22
CA ASP A 220 -18.27 6.60 -2.91
C ASP A 220 -17.20 6.15 -1.92
N PHE A 221 -17.00 6.89 -0.82
CA PHE A 221 -16.10 6.50 0.27
C PHE A 221 -16.47 5.13 0.87
N ALA A 222 -17.72 4.94 1.28
CA ALA A 222 -18.13 3.69 1.93
C ALA A 222 -18.05 2.47 0.99
N LEU A 223 -18.40 2.66 -0.29
CA LEU A 223 -18.33 1.60 -1.29
C LEU A 223 -16.88 1.28 -1.68
N ALA A 224 -16.01 2.29 -1.77
CA ALA A 224 -14.60 2.12 -2.04
C ALA A 224 -13.90 1.39 -0.89
N LEU A 225 -14.18 1.76 0.36
CA LEU A 225 -13.61 1.08 1.53
C LEU A 225 -14.06 -0.38 1.62
N ASP A 226 -15.35 -0.68 1.37
CA ASP A 226 -15.85 -2.05 1.35
C ASP A 226 -15.25 -2.87 0.20
N GLY A 227 -15.11 -2.25 -0.97
CA GLY A 227 -14.47 -2.87 -2.12
C GLY A 227 -12.99 -3.15 -1.88
N TRP A 228 -12.26 -2.19 -1.33
CA TRP A 228 -10.84 -2.32 -1.02
C TRP A 228 -10.59 -3.55 -0.15
N ARG A 229 -11.32 -3.70 0.95
CA ARG A 229 -11.19 -4.87 1.82
C ARG A 229 -11.49 -6.20 1.13
N LYS A 230 -12.48 -6.21 0.24
CA LYS A 230 -12.80 -7.41 -0.55
C LYS A 230 -11.70 -7.72 -1.54
N ALA A 231 -11.12 -6.71 -2.18
CA ALA A 231 -10.00 -6.87 -3.11
C ALA A 231 -8.74 -7.36 -2.40
N GLU A 232 -8.42 -6.85 -1.20
CA GLU A 232 -7.36 -7.39 -0.31
C GLU A 232 -7.59 -8.87 -0.01
N GLN A 233 -8.81 -9.22 0.44
CA GLN A 233 -9.13 -10.60 0.74
C GLN A 233 -8.98 -11.49 -0.50
N MET A 234 -9.48 -11.04 -1.65
CA MET A 234 -9.34 -11.77 -2.92
C MET A 234 -7.88 -11.93 -3.35
N PHE A 235 -7.04 -10.91 -3.11
CA PHE A 235 -5.61 -10.98 -3.35
C PHE A 235 -4.98 -12.11 -2.52
N PHE A 236 -5.20 -12.13 -1.20
CA PHE A 236 -4.68 -13.21 -0.35
C PHE A 236 -5.30 -14.57 -0.65
N ASP A 237 -6.59 -14.62 -0.99
CA ASP A 237 -7.28 -15.84 -1.39
C ASP A 237 -6.70 -16.45 -2.68
N SER A 238 -6.12 -15.64 -3.56
CA SER A 238 -5.46 -16.13 -4.78
C SER A 238 -4.23 -17.00 -4.49
N PHE A 239 -3.63 -16.87 -3.29
CA PHE A 239 -2.51 -17.68 -2.85
C PHE A 239 -2.92 -19.01 -2.21
N LYS A 240 -4.21 -19.25 -1.93
CA LYS A 240 -4.69 -20.47 -1.24
C LYS A 240 -4.30 -21.78 -1.93
N ASN A 241 -4.21 -21.77 -3.26
CA ASN A 241 -3.83 -22.93 -4.07
C ASN A 241 -2.39 -22.84 -4.60
N SER A 242 -1.61 -21.87 -4.12
CA SER A 242 -0.20 -21.71 -4.51
C SER A 242 0.72 -22.50 -3.56
N THR A 243 1.94 -22.77 -4.00
CA THR A 243 3.00 -23.31 -3.12
C THR A 243 3.63 -22.24 -2.23
N LEU A 244 3.18 -20.98 -2.35
CA LEU A 244 3.76 -19.84 -1.64
C LEU A 244 3.30 -19.81 -0.19
N LYS A 245 4.25 -19.49 0.68
CA LYS A 245 4.07 -19.54 2.12
C LYS A 245 4.35 -18.24 2.82
N CYS A 246 3.79 -18.14 4.02
CA CYS A 246 4.28 -17.19 5.01
C CYS A 246 5.75 -17.48 5.35
N CYS A 247 6.58 -16.44 5.31
CA CYS A 247 7.98 -16.48 5.72
C CYS A 247 8.18 -16.46 7.25
N GLY A 248 7.10 -16.36 8.04
CA GLY A 248 7.15 -16.34 9.51
C GLY A 248 7.60 -15.03 10.15
N THR A 249 7.88 -13.99 9.35
CA THR A 249 8.37 -12.69 9.86
C THR A 249 7.27 -11.73 10.34
N MET A 250 5.99 -12.08 10.14
CA MET A 250 4.83 -11.23 10.45
C MET A 250 3.79 -12.00 11.29
N ASP A 251 3.29 -11.43 12.39
CA ASP A 251 2.46 -12.13 13.38
C ASP A 251 1.03 -12.44 12.92
N ASN A 252 0.48 -11.62 12.01
CA ASN A 252 -0.90 -11.77 11.52
C ASN A 252 -0.94 -11.92 9.99
N CYS A 253 0.06 -12.58 9.41
CA CYS A 253 0.12 -12.76 7.97
C CYS A 253 -1.07 -13.62 7.50
N PRO A 254 -1.88 -13.18 6.53
CA PRO A 254 -2.99 -13.98 6.00
C PRO A 254 -2.54 -15.29 5.34
N LEU A 255 -1.25 -15.43 5.02
CA LEU A 255 -0.67 -16.67 4.49
C LEU A 255 -0.21 -17.65 5.59
N ALA A 256 -0.31 -17.32 6.88
CA ALA A 256 0.16 -18.16 7.98
C ALA A 256 -0.61 -19.49 8.07
N ASP A 257 -1.91 -19.46 7.78
CA ASP A 257 -2.79 -20.63 7.86
C ASP A 257 -2.77 -21.50 6.59
N LEU A 258 -1.98 -21.13 5.57
CA LEU A 258 -1.84 -21.89 4.34
C LEU A 258 -0.74 -22.97 4.49
N LEU A 259 -1.17 -24.20 4.77
CA LEU A 259 -0.31 -25.39 4.84
C LEU A 259 0.26 -25.77 3.44
N GLY A 260 1.37 -25.15 3.03
CA GLY A 260 2.21 -25.61 1.89
C GLY A 260 3.47 -26.37 2.35
N LEU A 261 4.55 -26.46 1.55
CA LEU A 261 5.92 -26.85 2.00
C LEU A 261 6.81 -25.61 2.27
N GLN A 262 7.67 -25.63 3.32
CA GLN A 262 8.58 -24.51 3.60
C GLN A 262 9.51 -24.33 2.40
N MET A 263 9.59 -23.12 1.84
CA MET A 263 10.70 -22.75 0.97
C MET A 263 11.92 -22.41 1.83
N ASN A 264 12.43 -23.43 2.53
CA ASN A 264 13.83 -23.46 2.90
C ASN A 264 14.52 -24.32 1.85
N GLU A 265 15.63 -23.81 1.34
CA GLU A 265 16.57 -24.44 0.38
C GLU A 265 16.15 -24.40 -1.10
N ALA A 266 16.84 -23.58 -1.89
CA ALA A 266 17.74 -24.07 -2.93
C ALA A 266 18.50 -22.93 -3.66
N ALA A 267 19.83 -23.05 -3.59
CA ALA A 267 20.90 -22.51 -4.47
C ALA A 267 21.23 -21.00 -4.45
#